data_AF-A0A8J4DZH1-F1
#
_entry.id   AF-A0A8J4DZH1-F1
#
_cell.length_a   1.000
_cell.length_b   1.000
_cell.length_c   1.000
_cell.angle_alpha   90.00
_cell.angle_beta   90.00
_cell.angle_gamma   90.00
#
_symmetry.space_group_name_H-M   'P 1'
#
loop_
_entity.id
_entity.type
_entity.pdbx_description
1 polymer ?
#
loop_
_entity_poly.entity_id
_entity_poly.type
_entity_poly.pdbx_seq_one_letter_code
_entity_poly.pdbx_strand_id
1 'polypeptide(L)'
;MTTIEQIDGVDRGDPPHDSSTLVRRCTTLRRKSLDRFTPEDLRIMLGQREAVPILLPLAVDMLVDNPLAEGDFYPGDLLMTVLRLPSSTWVTLQDGRRRLTAAVAAVDLDPADLPPEVIDAVATAKQNSV
;
A
#
# COMPACT_ATOMS: atom_id res chain seq x y z
N MET A 1 -1.86 20.38 -5.25
CA MET A 1 -2.45 19.04 -5.14
C MET A 1 -1.96 18.26 -6.35
N THR A 2 -0.96 17.40 -6.15
CA THR A 2 -0.25 16.67 -7.21
C THR A 2 -0.93 15.33 -7.47
N THR A 3 -1.00 14.89 -8.72
CA THR A 3 -1.53 13.57 -9.13
C THR A 3 -0.43 12.66 -9.63
N ILE A 4 -0.73 11.37 -9.85
CA ILE A 4 0.23 10.42 -10.42
C ILE A 4 0.58 10.82 -11.86
N GLU A 5 -0.43 11.15 -12.68
CA GLU A 5 -0.21 11.54 -14.09
C GLU A 5 0.67 12.78 -14.21
N GLN A 6 0.60 13.71 -13.25
CA GLN A 6 1.47 14.90 -13.23
C GLN A 6 2.92 14.55 -12.89
N ILE A 7 3.16 13.51 -12.09
CA ILE A 7 4.51 13.11 -11.68
C ILE A 7 5.19 12.29 -12.78
N ASP A 8 4.49 11.32 -13.37
CA ASP A 8 5.07 10.46 -14.40
C ASP A 8 4.89 10.99 -15.82
N GLY A 9 4.05 12.02 -16.02
CA GLY A 9 3.79 12.63 -17.31
C GLY A 9 2.95 11.76 -18.25
N VAL A 10 2.31 10.70 -17.76
CA VAL A 10 1.57 9.74 -18.57
C VAL A 10 0.06 9.91 -18.37
N ASP A 11 -0.58 10.50 -19.37
CA ASP A 11 -2.04 10.46 -19.52
C ASP A 11 -2.44 9.14 -20.19
N ARG A 12 -3.30 8.37 -19.52
CA ARG A 12 -3.81 7.08 -20.04
C ARG A 12 -5.10 7.23 -20.84
N GLY A 13 -5.64 8.44 -20.98
CA GLY A 13 -6.94 8.67 -21.59
C GLY A 13 -8.07 7.97 -20.84
N ASP A 14 -9.27 8.02 -21.40
CA ASP A 14 -10.41 7.34 -20.78
C ASP A 14 -10.42 5.84 -21.12
N PRO A 15 -10.74 4.97 -20.14
CA PRO A 15 -10.80 3.55 -20.38
C PRO A 15 -11.95 3.22 -21.35
N PRO A 16 -11.77 2.28 -22.29
CA PRO A 16 -12.84 1.81 -23.18
C PRO A 16 -14.13 1.41 -22.45
N HIS A 17 -15.27 1.53 -23.11
CA HIS A 17 -16.59 1.27 -22.50
C HIS A 17 -16.76 -0.18 -22.01
N ASP A 18 -16.00 -1.14 -22.49
CA ASP A 18 -15.99 -2.54 -22.08
C ASP A 18 -14.93 -2.87 -20.99
N SER A 19 -14.17 -1.88 -20.52
CA SER A 19 -13.15 -2.07 -19.48
C SER A 19 -13.70 -2.66 -18.18
N SER A 20 -12.91 -3.46 -17.47
CA SER A 20 -13.29 -3.92 -16.14
C SER A 20 -13.41 -2.75 -15.17
N THR A 21 -14.21 -2.92 -14.11
CA THR A 21 -14.33 -1.93 -13.03
C THR A 21 -12.97 -1.57 -12.42
N LEU A 22 -12.07 -2.56 -12.30
CA LEU A 22 -10.71 -2.38 -11.78
C LEU A 22 -9.87 -1.46 -12.68
N VAL A 23 -9.90 -1.67 -14.00
CA VAL A 23 -9.19 -0.80 -14.96
C VAL A 23 -9.71 0.63 -14.84
N ARG A 24 -11.04 0.82 -14.80
CA ARG A 24 -11.62 2.17 -14.65
C ARG A 24 -11.23 2.82 -13.32
N ARG A 25 -11.20 2.03 -12.24
CA ARG A 25 -10.81 2.52 -10.92
C ARG A 25 -9.35 2.97 -10.93
N CYS A 26 -8.42 2.15 -11.43
CA CYS A 26 -7.02 2.52 -11.53
C CYS A 26 -6.80 3.78 -12.39
N THR A 27 -7.48 3.89 -13.54
CA THR A 27 -7.40 5.11 -14.38
C THR A 27 -7.91 6.34 -13.63
N THR A 28 -9.02 6.22 -12.91
CA THR A 28 -9.56 7.32 -12.09
C THR A 28 -8.59 7.72 -10.98
N LEU A 29 -7.97 6.75 -10.30
CA LEU A 29 -7.03 7.00 -9.21
C LEU A 29 -5.75 7.69 -9.66
N ARG A 30 -5.31 7.49 -10.90
CA ARG A 30 -4.16 8.23 -11.43
C ARG A 30 -4.39 9.74 -11.52
N ARG A 31 -5.65 10.16 -11.68
CA ARG A 31 -6.10 11.57 -11.70
C ARG A 31 -6.46 12.12 -10.32
N LYS A 32 -6.57 11.25 -9.31
CA LYS A 32 -6.83 11.65 -7.94
C LYS A 32 -5.59 12.32 -7.36
N SER A 33 -5.78 13.37 -6.57
CA SER A 33 -4.64 13.98 -5.89
C SER A 33 -4.13 13.08 -4.77
N LEU A 34 -2.80 12.99 -4.66
CA LEU A 34 -2.09 12.14 -3.72
C LEU A 34 -2.47 12.38 -2.26
N ASP A 35 -2.76 13.62 -1.87
CA ASP A 35 -3.20 13.98 -0.51
C ASP A 35 -4.61 13.49 -0.16
N ARG A 36 -5.36 12.99 -1.15
CA ARG A 36 -6.71 12.45 -0.98
C ARG A 36 -6.77 10.93 -1.05
N PHE A 37 -5.63 10.26 -1.20
CA PHE A 37 -5.59 8.80 -1.22
C PHE A 37 -6.02 8.23 0.11
N THR A 38 -6.94 7.27 0.06
CA THR A 38 -7.39 6.49 1.21
C THR A 38 -6.57 5.20 1.33
N PRO A 39 -6.62 4.49 2.46
CA PRO A 39 -6.01 3.16 2.57
C PRO A 39 -6.47 2.22 1.44
N GLU A 40 -7.75 2.24 1.11
CA GLU A 40 -8.34 1.44 0.03
C GLU A 40 -7.76 1.80 -1.35
N ASP A 41 -7.58 3.09 -1.65
CA ASP A 41 -6.98 3.50 -2.92
C ASP A 41 -5.55 3.01 -3.08
N LEU A 42 -4.77 3.10 -1.99
CA LEU A 42 -3.39 2.59 -1.94
C LEU A 42 -3.38 1.07 -2.09
N ARG A 43 -4.29 0.37 -1.39
CA ARG A 43 -4.44 -1.08 -1.45
C ARG A 43 -4.78 -1.56 -2.87
N ILE A 44 -5.72 -0.91 -3.56
CA ILE A 44 -6.06 -1.21 -4.96
C ILE A 44 -4.82 -1.00 -5.85
N MET A 45 -4.22 0.19 -5.82
CA MET A 45 -3.15 0.55 -6.76
C MET A 45 -1.89 -0.29 -6.53
N LEU A 46 -1.46 -0.47 -5.28
CA LEU A 46 -0.29 -1.29 -4.95
C LEU A 46 -0.54 -2.77 -5.21
N GLY A 47 -1.77 -3.25 -5.00
CA GLY A 47 -2.17 -4.62 -5.36
C GLY A 47 -2.08 -4.89 -6.86
N GLN A 48 -2.36 -3.88 -7.69
CA GLN A 48 -2.15 -3.93 -9.15
C GLN A 48 -0.71 -3.62 -9.58
N ARG A 49 0.20 -3.32 -8.63
CA ARG A 49 1.57 -2.86 -8.89
C ARG A 49 1.63 -1.60 -9.76
N GLU A 50 0.67 -0.71 -9.59
CA GLU A 50 0.56 0.55 -10.31
C GLU A 50 1.21 1.70 -9.52
N ALA A 51 2.01 2.51 -10.21
CA ALA A 51 2.66 3.70 -9.64
C ALA A 51 3.40 3.45 -8.30
N VAL A 52 3.93 2.24 -8.11
CA VAL A 52 4.51 1.80 -6.83
C VAL A 52 5.61 2.74 -6.30
N PRO A 53 6.56 3.25 -7.12
CA PRO A 53 7.58 4.18 -6.62
C PRO A 53 7.01 5.49 -6.05
N ILE A 54 5.82 5.88 -6.52
CA ILE A 54 5.12 7.10 -6.07
C ILE A 54 4.28 6.78 -4.83
N LEU A 55 3.55 5.66 -4.83
CA LEU A 55 2.54 5.34 -3.82
C LEU A 55 3.08 4.60 -2.59
N LEU A 56 4.15 3.83 -2.73
CA LEU A 56 4.69 3.07 -1.61
C LEU A 56 5.14 3.97 -0.45
N PRO A 57 5.84 5.10 -0.66
CA PRO A 57 6.18 6.01 0.45
C PRO A 57 4.95 6.50 1.22
N LEU A 58 3.85 6.84 0.52
CA LEU A 58 2.61 7.28 1.14
C LEU A 58 1.96 6.18 1.97
N ALA A 59 1.92 4.96 1.44
CA ALA A 59 1.40 3.81 2.18
C ALA A 59 2.25 3.50 3.42
N VAL A 60 3.57 3.62 3.32
CA VAL A 60 4.47 3.42 4.46
C VAL A 60 4.23 4.47 5.54
N ASP A 61 4.13 5.76 5.20
CA ASP A 61 3.88 6.80 6.21
C ASP A 61 2.52 6.57 6.90
N MET A 62 1.48 6.23 6.14
CA MET A 62 0.16 5.88 6.70
C MET A 62 0.21 4.66 7.63
N LEU A 63 0.93 3.61 7.24
CA LEU A 63 1.06 2.38 8.02
C LEU A 63 2.00 2.53 9.22
N VAL A 64 2.95 3.45 9.19
CA VAL A 64 3.78 3.76 10.35
C VAL A 64 2.93 4.41 11.45
N ASP A 65 1.99 5.29 11.07
CA ASP A 65 1.08 5.94 12.00
C ASP A 65 -0.04 4.99 12.47
N ASN A 66 -0.57 4.15 11.57
CA ASN A 66 -1.57 3.12 11.89
C ASN A 66 -1.31 1.83 11.11
N PRO A 67 -0.59 0.85 11.70
CA PRO A 67 -0.30 -0.43 11.03
C PRO A 67 -1.53 -1.27 10.66
N LEU A 68 -2.68 -1.01 11.31
CA LEU A 68 -3.96 -1.65 11.03
C LEU A 68 -4.89 -0.79 10.18
N ALA A 69 -4.36 0.20 9.45
CA ALA A 69 -5.16 0.98 8.50
C ALA A 69 -5.96 0.05 7.58
N GLU A 70 -7.28 0.24 7.62
CA GLU A 70 -8.27 -0.60 6.94
C GLU A 70 -8.71 0.09 5.64
N GLY A 71 -8.66 -0.66 4.54
CA GLY A 71 -9.37 -0.37 3.30
C GLY A 71 -10.83 -0.83 3.39
N ASP A 72 -11.28 -1.58 2.38
CA ASP A 72 -12.65 -2.09 2.33
C ASP A 72 -12.78 -3.57 2.73
N PHE A 73 -11.69 -4.24 3.13
CA PHE A 73 -11.71 -5.68 3.44
C PHE A 73 -11.64 -6.01 4.93
N TYR A 74 -10.53 -5.67 5.58
CA TYR A 74 -10.28 -5.99 6.99
C TYR A 74 -9.13 -5.12 7.55
N PRO A 75 -9.03 -4.93 8.88
CA PRO A 75 -7.93 -4.20 9.51
C PRO A 75 -6.55 -4.74 9.08
N GLY A 76 -5.71 -3.88 8.50
CA GLY A 76 -4.37 -4.25 8.02
C GLY A 76 -4.32 -4.83 6.60
N ASP A 77 -5.40 -4.79 5.83
CA ASP A 77 -5.41 -5.22 4.41
C ASP A 77 -4.43 -4.41 3.52
N LEU A 78 -4.21 -3.13 3.83
CA LEU A 78 -3.19 -2.30 3.20
C LEU A 78 -1.78 -2.81 3.55
N LEU A 79 -1.53 -3.11 4.84
CA LEU A 79 -0.25 -3.67 5.29
C LEU A 79 0.05 -4.96 4.53
N MET A 80 -0.93 -5.85 4.39
CA MET A 80 -0.76 -7.09 3.63
C MET A 80 -0.44 -6.87 2.17
N THR A 81 -1.10 -5.91 1.53
CA THR A 81 -0.80 -5.55 0.16
C THR A 81 0.64 -5.07 0.01
N VAL A 82 1.09 -4.23 0.95
CA VAL A 82 2.45 -3.67 0.98
C VAL A 82 3.50 -4.75 1.23
N LEU A 83 3.27 -5.69 2.16
CA LEU A 83 4.20 -6.77 2.47
C LEU A 83 4.35 -7.79 1.32
N ARG A 84 3.32 -7.95 0.48
CA ARG A 84 3.35 -8.81 -0.72
C ARG A 84 4.05 -8.17 -1.92
N LEU A 85 4.49 -6.91 -1.83
CA LEU A 85 5.25 -6.28 -2.91
C LEU A 85 6.62 -6.97 -3.09
N PRO A 86 7.14 -7.05 -4.32
CA PRO A 86 8.46 -7.62 -4.57
C PRO A 86 9.54 -6.95 -3.72
N SER A 87 10.51 -7.71 -3.24
CA SER A 87 11.64 -7.19 -2.46
C SER A 87 12.43 -6.09 -3.20
N SER A 88 12.48 -6.15 -4.54
CA SER A 88 13.10 -5.15 -5.40
C SER A 88 12.47 -3.76 -5.27
N THR A 89 11.19 -3.67 -4.92
CA THR A 89 10.49 -2.41 -4.71
C THR A 89 11.05 -1.61 -3.52
N TRP A 90 11.62 -2.30 -2.52
CA TRP A 90 12.12 -1.68 -1.31
C TRP A 90 13.56 -1.18 -1.40
N VAL A 91 14.25 -1.44 -2.51
CA VAL A 91 15.67 -1.06 -2.69
C VAL A 91 15.86 0.45 -2.53
N THR A 92 14.91 1.25 -3.01
CA THR A 92 14.93 2.72 -2.94
C THR A 92 14.26 3.29 -1.68
N LEU A 93 13.65 2.44 -0.84
CA LEU A 93 12.88 2.84 0.34
C LEU A 93 13.26 2.02 1.58
N GLN A 94 14.57 1.83 1.79
CA GLN A 94 15.09 1.02 2.90
C GLN A 94 14.74 1.59 4.27
N ASP A 95 14.85 2.92 4.44
CA ASP A 95 14.48 3.56 5.71
C ASP A 95 12.97 3.45 5.99
N GLY A 96 12.13 3.65 4.96
CA GLY A 96 10.69 3.46 5.08
C GLY A 96 10.34 2.01 5.47
N ARG A 97 11.02 1.02 4.88
CA ARG A 97 10.86 -0.39 5.28
C ARG A 97 11.20 -0.61 6.75
N ARG A 98 12.31 -0.04 7.22
CA ARG A 98 12.75 -0.14 8.62
C ARG A 98 11.73 0.49 9.57
N ARG A 99 11.23 1.68 9.24
CA ARG A 99 10.19 2.39 10.01
C ARG A 99 8.91 1.55 10.09
N LEU A 100 8.46 1.00 8.96
CA LEU A 100 7.28 0.15 8.91
C LEU A 100 7.46 -1.10 9.78
N THR A 101 8.59 -1.79 9.66
CA THR A 101 8.91 -2.96 10.49
C THR A 101 8.84 -2.62 11.98
N ALA A 102 9.43 -1.50 12.39
CA ALA A 102 9.41 -1.07 13.79
C ALA A 102 7.99 -0.75 14.28
N ALA A 103 7.18 -0.07 13.46
CA ALA A 103 5.79 0.26 13.79
C ALA A 103 4.95 -1.02 13.96
N VAL A 104 5.06 -1.95 13.01
CA VAL A 104 4.38 -3.26 13.07
C VAL A 104 4.82 -4.08 14.29
N ALA A 105 6.10 -4.04 14.64
CA ALA A 105 6.61 -4.74 15.82
C ALA A 105 6.07 -4.17 17.14
N ALA A 106 5.83 -2.86 17.20
CA ALA A 106 5.33 -2.16 18.36
C ALA A 106 3.83 -2.38 18.62
N VAL A 107 3.07 -2.82 17.59
CA VAL A 107 1.66 -3.14 17.78
C VAL A 107 1.51 -4.52 18.40
N ASP A 108 0.78 -4.54 19.51
CA ASP A 108 0.24 -5.78 20.09
C ASP A 108 -0.94 -6.22 19.23
N LEU A 109 -0.62 -6.95 18.18
CA LEU A 109 -1.60 -7.52 17.27
C LEU A 109 -2.11 -8.82 17.88
N ASP A 110 -3.40 -8.86 18.22
CA ASP A 110 -4.05 -10.13 18.55
C ASP A 110 -4.06 -10.99 17.27
N PRO A 111 -3.44 -12.18 17.28
CA PRO A 111 -3.49 -13.12 16.16
C PRO A 111 -4.91 -13.45 15.71
N ALA A 112 -5.91 -13.31 16.59
CA ALA A 112 -7.31 -13.55 16.26
C ALA A 112 -7.93 -12.49 15.33
N ASP A 113 -7.39 -11.28 15.33
CA ASP A 113 -7.88 -10.16 14.51
C ASP A 113 -7.21 -10.10 13.12
N LEU A 114 -6.28 -11.02 12.86
CA LEU A 114 -5.47 -11.05 11.67
C LEU A 114 -5.71 -12.31 10.83
N PRO A 115 -5.76 -12.19 9.49
CA PRO A 115 -5.60 -13.34 8.63
C PRO A 115 -4.27 -14.07 8.91
N PRO A 116 -4.22 -15.42 8.83
CA PRO A 116 -3.01 -16.21 9.15
C PRO A 116 -1.75 -15.75 8.40
N GLU A 117 -1.93 -15.35 7.16
CA GLU A 117 -0.92 -14.80 6.27
C GLU A 117 -0.30 -13.47 6.75
N VAL A 118 -1.04 -12.67 7.54
CA VAL A 118 -0.53 -11.44 8.16
C VAL A 118 0.30 -11.77 9.38
N ILE A 119 -0.16 -12.75 10.16
CA ILE A 119 0.53 -13.20 11.38
C ILE A 119 1.95 -13.64 11.04
N ASP A 120 2.13 -14.46 10.00
CA ASP A 120 3.45 -14.92 9.56
C ASP A 120 4.36 -13.78 9.10
N ALA A 121 3.79 -12.82 8.36
CA ALA A 121 4.53 -11.67 7.84
C ALA A 121 4.95 -10.71 8.98
N VAL A 122 4.07 -10.49 9.95
CA VAL A 122 4.34 -9.71 11.17
C VAL A 122 5.36 -10.42 12.06
N ALA A 123 5.23 -11.73 12.25
CA ALA A 123 6.17 -12.53 13.05
C ALA A 123 7.58 -12.47 12.46
N THR A 124 7.69 -12.58 11.13
CA THR A 124 8.97 -12.43 10.39
C THR A 124 9.55 -11.02 10.54
N ALA A 125 8.70 -9.98 10.54
CA ALA A 125 9.13 -8.60 10.77
C ALA A 125 9.65 -8.39 12.22
N LYS A 126 9.01 -9.02 13.21
CA LYS A 126 9.43 -9.00 14.62
C LYS A 126 10.78 -9.72 14.85
N GLN A 127 11.02 -10.85 14.18
CA GLN A 127 12.27 -11.62 14.33
C GLN A 127 13.52 -10.99 13.69
N ASN A 128 13.35 -10.09 12.71
CA ASN A 128 14.47 -9.41 12.04
C ASN A 128 14.82 -8.05 12.67
N SER A 129 14.23 -7.72 13.83
CA SER A 129 14.46 -6.47 14.56
C SER A 129 15.37 -6.64 15.79
N VAL A 130 16.08 -7.78 15.90
CA VAL A 130 17.06 -8.09 16.96
C VAL A 130 18.47 -8.09 16.39
#